data_AF-I7ATK0-F1
#
_entry.id   AF-I7ATK0-F1
#
_cell.length_a   1.000
_cell.length_b   1.000
_cell.length_c   1.000
_cell.angle_alpha   90.00
_cell.angle_beta   90.00
_cell.angle_gamma   90.00
#
_symmetry.space_group_name_H-M   'P 1'
#
loop_
_entity.id
_entity.type
_entity.pdbx_description
1 polymer ?
#
loop_
_entity_poly.entity_id
_entity_poly.type
_entity_poly.pdbx_seq_one_letter_code
_entity_poly.pdbx_strand_id
1 'polypeptide(L)'
;MQVNTWPAPPRFKKKVPPKIPSSYVSFGTSYKVENSVPINTSFPSMKFDKDRFKELVNLSFSAFIELLAFPLDHEELIEIISSTHLEINQILNGGKGMEAISEIRRIRNDHIRNKNRIAEETRRKISYFKI
;
A
#
# COMPACT_ATOMS: atom_id res chain seq x y z
N MET A 1 -29.52 -33.96 -40.13
CA MET A 1 -28.31 -33.15 -40.36
C MET A 1 -27.18 -33.81 -39.59
N GLN A 2 -26.30 -34.55 -40.26
CA GLN A 2 -25.16 -35.23 -39.63
C GLN A 2 -23.99 -34.25 -39.49
N VAL A 3 -23.45 -34.13 -38.27
CA VAL A 3 -22.27 -33.31 -37.99
C VAL A 3 -21.04 -34.16 -38.26
N ASN A 4 -20.35 -33.90 -39.37
CA ASN A 4 -19.24 -34.73 -39.84
C ASN A 4 -17.89 -34.36 -39.22
N THR A 5 -17.77 -33.20 -38.56
CA THR A 5 -16.54 -32.75 -37.91
C THR A 5 -16.81 -31.76 -36.78
N TRP A 6 -15.96 -31.78 -35.76
CA TRP A 6 -15.97 -30.79 -34.69
C TRP A 6 -15.49 -29.42 -35.21
N PRO A 7 -16.03 -28.29 -34.70
CA PRO A 7 -15.56 -26.97 -35.06
C PRO A 7 -14.09 -26.80 -34.69
N ALA A 8 -13.31 -26.20 -35.59
CA ALA A 8 -11.90 -25.95 -35.35
C ALA A 8 -11.73 -25.02 -34.13
N PRO A 9 -10.79 -25.32 -33.22
CA PRO A 9 -10.54 -24.45 -32.07
C PRO A 9 -10.06 -23.07 -32.54
N PRO A 10 -10.38 -22.00 -31.79
CA PRO A 10 -10.00 -20.65 -32.16
C PRO A 10 -8.49 -20.53 -32.30
N ARG A 11 -8.03 -20.13 -33.48
CA ARG A 11 -6.62 -19.86 -33.76
C ARG A 11 -6.28 -18.49 -33.18
N PHE A 12 -5.76 -18.45 -31.96
CA PHE A 12 -5.23 -17.22 -31.38
C PHE A 12 -4.06 -16.72 -32.25
N LYS A 13 -4.20 -15.55 -32.89
CA LYS A 13 -3.08 -14.85 -33.53
C LYS A 13 -2.01 -14.60 -32.46
N LYS A 14 -0.72 -14.73 -32.84
CA LYS A 14 0.48 -14.70 -31.99
C LYS A 14 0.28 -14.01 -30.63
N LYS A 15 0.69 -14.69 -29.55
CA LYS A 15 0.73 -14.22 -28.15
C LYS A 15 1.66 -13.00 -28.00
N VAL A 16 1.27 -11.84 -28.55
CA VAL A 16 1.98 -10.59 -28.27
C VAL A 16 1.60 -10.20 -26.86
N PRO A 17 2.57 -10.04 -25.93
CA PRO A 17 2.26 -9.59 -24.59
C PRO A 17 1.59 -8.20 -24.65
N PRO A 18 0.63 -7.93 -23.76
CA PRO A 18 -0.02 -6.62 -23.72
C PRO A 18 1.03 -5.53 -23.45
N LYS A 19 0.86 -4.38 -24.09
CA LYS A 19 1.69 -3.21 -23.80
C LYS A 19 1.38 -2.72 -22.39
N ILE A 20 2.44 -2.42 -21.62
CA ILE A 20 2.29 -1.80 -20.30
C ILE A 20 1.75 -0.38 -20.52
N PRO A 21 0.64 0.01 -19.87
CA PRO A 21 0.07 1.34 -20.03
C PRO A 21 0.94 2.41 -19.36
N SER A 22 0.97 3.61 -19.93
CA SER A 22 1.68 4.77 -19.37
C SER A 22 0.97 5.39 -18.16
N SER A 23 -0.30 5.05 -17.95
CA SER A 23 -1.07 5.41 -16.77
C SER A 23 -2.09 4.33 -16.45
N TYR A 24 -2.36 4.10 -15.16
CA TYR A 24 -3.32 3.11 -14.72
C TYR A 24 -3.88 3.49 -13.35
N VAL A 25 -5.05 2.94 -13.02
CA VAL A 25 -5.64 3.04 -11.68
C VAL A 25 -5.53 1.68 -11.02
N SER A 26 -5.01 1.64 -9.80
CA SER A 26 -4.91 0.44 -8.98
C SER A 26 -5.39 0.75 -7.58
N PHE A 27 -6.37 -0.02 -7.08
CA PHE A 27 -6.97 0.16 -5.75
C PHE A 27 -7.41 1.60 -5.46
N GLY A 28 -8.07 2.25 -6.43
CA GLY A 28 -8.54 3.63 -6.30
C GLY A 28 -7.44 4.70 -6.34
N THR A 29 -6.19 4.31 -6.61
CA THR A 29 -5.05 5.22 -6.74
C THR A 29 -4.60 5.28 -8.18
N SER A 30 -4.48 6.49 -8.73
CA SER A 30 -4.01 6.78 -10.08
C SER A 30 -2.49 6.85 -10.12
N TYR A 31 -1.90 6.19 -11.11
CA TYR A 31 -0.47 6.14 -11.34
C TYR A 31 -0.15 6.57 -12.76
N LYS A 32 0.97 7.28 -12.90
CA LYS A 32 1.60 7.60 -14.18
C LYS A 32 3.00 6.99 -14.20
N VAL A 33 3.36 6.28 -15.25
CA VAL A 33 4.66 5.64 -15.38
C VAL A 33 5.63 6.63 -16.01
N GLU A 34 6.57 7.13 -15.23
CA GLU A 34 7.66 8.00 -15.70
C GLU A 34 8.99 7.25 -15.48
N ASN A 35 9.85 7.19 -16.50
CA ASN A 35 11.13 6.46 -16.45
C ASN A 35 11.01 4.98 -15.99
N SER A 36 9.94 4.29 -16.41
CA SER A 36 9.61 2.92 -15.99
C SER A 36 9.27 2.75 -14.50
N VAL A 37 9.06 3.84 -13.78
CA VAL A 37 8.64 3.85 -12.38
C VAL A 37 7.23 4.42 -12.27
N PRO A 38 6.28 3.72 -11.63
CA PRO A 38 4.96 4.26 -11.37
C PRO A 38 5.04 5.35 -10.30
N ILE A 39 4.60 6.56 -10.66
CA ILE A 39 4.46 7.71 -9.78
C ILE A 39 2.97 7.88 -9.47
N ASN A 40 2.64 7.94 -8.18
CA ASN A 40 1.28 8.23 -7.73
C ASN A 40 0.90 9.66 -8.11
N THR A 41 -0.20 9.83 -8.84
CA THR A 41 -0.74 11.14 -9.23
C THR A 41 -1.98 11.54 -8.44
N SER A 42 -2.58 10.61 -7.67
CA SER A 42 -3.77 10.88 -6.86
C SER A 42 -3.47 11.71 -5.62
N PHE A 43 -2.27 11.58 -5.06
CA PHE A 43 -1.87 12.31 -3.87
C PHE A 43 -0.50 12.91 -4.10
N PRO A 44 -0.27 14.19 -3.77
CA PRO A 44 1.08 14.71 -3.74
C PRO A 44 1.89 13.81 -2.82
N SER A 45 3.06 13.38 -3.27
CA SER A 45 4.06 12.65 -2.48
C SER A 45 4.55 13.56 -1.36
N MET A 46 3.71 13.83 -0.38
CA MET A 46 4.08 14.52 0.84
C MET A 46 4.66 13.49 1.79
N LYS A 47 5.79 13.87 2.38
CA LYS A 47 6.33 13.23 3.58
C LYS A 47 5.17 13.08 4.58
N PHE A 48 5.07 11.92 5.23
CA PHE A 48 4.04 11.69 6.24
C PHE A 48 4.10 12.79 7.31
N ASP A 49 3.08 13.64 7.34
CA ASP A 49 2.97 14.74 8.27
C ASP A 49 2.33 14.24 9.57
N LYS A 50 3.20 13.82 10.49
CA LYS A 50 2.79 13.24 11.77
C LYS A 50 2.06 14.26 12.65
N ASP A 51 2.49 15.52 12.60
CA ASP A 51 1.94 16.56 13.47
C ASP A 51 0.53 16.91 13.01
N ARG A 52 0.33 17.10 11.70
CA ARG A 52 -0.99 17.30 11.11
C ARG A 52 -1.92 16.11 11.36
N PHE A 53 -1.43 14.88 11.23
CA PHE A 53 -2.22 13.69 11.52
C PHE A 53 -2.72 13.69 12.99
N LYS A 54 -1.86 14.05 13.93
CA LYS A 54 -2.20 14.11 15.36
C LYS A 54 -3.25 15.19 15.63
N GLU A 55 -3.14 16.35 14.99
CA GLU A 55 -4.15 17.41 15.09
C GLU A 55 -5.52 16.94 14.62
N LEU A 56 -5.60 16.29 13.46
CA LEU A 56 -6.85 15.78 12.90
C LEU A 56 -7.48 14.70 13.77
N VAL A 57 -6.68 13.80 14.36
CA VAL A 57 -7.19 12.80 15.31
C VAL A 57 -7.80 13.47 16.54
N ASN A 58 -7.13 14.48 17.10
CA ASN A 58 -7.65 15.23 18.23
C ASN A 58 -8.92 16.02 17.89
N LEU A 59 -8.98 16.60 16.69
CA LEU A 59 -10.15 17.32 16.18
C LEU A 59 -11.34 16.36 16.01
N SER A 60 -11.14 15.22 15.35
CA SER A 60 -12.17 14.17 15.18
C SER A 60 -12.70 13.71 16.53
N PHE A 61 -11.81 13.44 17.49
CA PHE A 61 -12.21 13.01 18.82
C PHE A 61 -13.01 14.10 19.56
N SER A 62 -12.55 15.36 19.49
CA SER A 62 -13.22 16.47 20.18
C SER A 62 -14.61 16.75 19.60
N ALA A 63 -14.73 16.79 18.27
CA ALA A 63 -16.00 16.95 17.57
C ALA A 63 -16.97 15.79 17.86
N PHE A 64 -16.45 14.56 18.00
CA PHE A 64 -17.27 13.40 18.36
C PHE A 64 -17.80 13.49 19.80
N ILE A 65 -16.97 13.93 20.76
CA ILE A 65 -17.42 14.17 22.14
C ILE A 65 -18.50 15.27 22.17
N GLU A 66 -18.32 16.33 21.41
CA GLU A 66 -19.29 17.41 21.28
C GLU A 66 -20.61 16.91 20.68
N LEU A 67 -20.55 16.08 19.64
CA LEU A 67 -21.74 15.45 19.05
C LEU A 67 -22.51 14.59 20.06
N LEU A 68 -21.81 13.84 20.91
CA LEU A 68 -22.43 13.03 21.98
C LEU A 68 -23.14 13.88 23.05
N ALA A 69 -22.79 15.16 23.19
CA ALA A 69 -23.42 16.08 24.12
C ALA A 69 -24.80 16.58 23.65
N PHE A 70 -25.33 16.06 22.53
CA PHE A 70 -26.60 16.48 21.90
C PHE A 70 -26.73 18.01 21.66
N PRO A 71 -25.80 18.61 20.91
CA PRO A 71 -25.87 20.02 20.54
C PRO A 71 -26.93 20.25 19.44
N LEU A 72 -27.40 21.49 19.33
CA LEU A 72 -28.36 21.90 18.29
C LEU A 72 -27.77 21.70 16.87
N ASP A 73 -26.46 21.89 16.70
CA ASP A 73 -25.75 21.90 15.41
C ASP A 73 -25.17 20.52 15.02
N HIS A 74 -25.87 19.44 15.36
CA HIS A 74 -25.45 18.06 15.11
C HIS A 74 -25.07 17.75 13.64
N GLU A 75 -25.74 18.37 12.65
CA GLU A 75 -25.39 18.17 11.24
C GLU A 75 -24.02 18.75 10.88
N GLU A 76 -23.68 19.92 11.41
CA GLU A 76 -22.38 20.57 11.18
C GLU A 76 -21.24 19.74 11.79
N LEU A 77 -21.46 19.21 13.00
CA LEU A 77 -20.48 18.33 13.65
C LEU A 77 -20.26 17.02 12.88
N ILE A 78 -21.32 16.44 12.31
CA ILE A 78 -21.20 15.26 11.45
C ILE A 78 -20.38 15.58 10.20
N GLU A 79 -20.58 16.75 9.59
CA GLU A 79 -19.80 17.19 8.42
C GLU A 79 -18.32 17.43 8.78
N ILE A 80 -18.05 18.06 9.93
CA ILE A 80 -16.69 18.25 10.45
C ILE A 80 -16.00 16.90 10.68
N ILE A 81 -16.69 15.93 11.29
CA ILE A 81 -16.13 14.59 11.49
C ILE A 81 -15.87 13.93 10.13
N SER A 82 -16.84 13.96 9.21
CA SER A 82 -16.70 13.34 7.89
C SER A 82 -15.51 13.91 7.11
N SER A 83 -15.39 15.23 7.03
CA SER A 83 -14.28 15.92 6.37
C SER A 83 -12.93 15.62 7.03
N THR A 84 -12.87 15.63 8.36
CA THR A 84 -11.66 15.28 9.13
C THR A 84 -11.21 13.85 8.82
N HIS A 85 -12.13 12.89 8.77
CA HIS A 85 -11.81 11.51 8.43
C HIS A 85 -11.34 11.35 6.97
N LEU A 86 -11.86 12.14 6.03
CA LEU A 86 -11.36 12.18 4.66
C LEU A 86 -9.92 12.71 4.60
N GLU A 87 -9.60 13.77 5.33
CA GLU A 87 -8.23 14.29 5.42
C GLU A 87 -7.26 13.26 6.03
N ILE A 88 -7.67 12.60 7.12
CA ILE A 88 -6.91 11.51 7.74
C ILE A 88 -6.59 10.41 6.70
N ASN A 89 -7.60 10.01 5.92
CA ASN A 89 -7.43 9.00 4.87
C ASN A 89 -6.46 9.47 3.78
N GLN A 90 -6.48 10.75 3.40
CA GLN A 90 -5.53 11.30 2.43
C GLN A 90 -4.09 11.24 2.96
N ILE A 91 -3.86 11.62 4.22
CA ILE A 91 -2.53 11.56 4.84
C ILE A 91 -2.03 10.11 4.91
N LEU A 92 -2.88 9.17 5.32
CA LEU A 92 -2.52 7.75 5.38
C LEU A 92 -2.20 7.19 3.98
N ASN A 93 -3.00 7.55 2.97
CA ASN A 93 -2.75 7.13 1.59
C ASN A 93 -1.43 7.70 1.04
N GLY A 94 -1.08 8.95 1.37
CA GLY A 94 0.24 9.51 1.07
C GLY A 94 1.39 8.77 1.75
N GLY A 95 1.18 8.25 2.95
CA GLY A 95 2.16 7.51 3.75
C GLY A 95 2.48 6.08 3.25
N LYS A 96 1.61 5.45 2.45
CA LYS A 96 1.75 4.05 2.02
C LYS A 96 3.10 3.73 1.33
N GLY A 97 3.63 4.67 0.55
CA GLY A 97 4.92 4.49 -0.11
C GLY A 97 6.08 4.38 0.89
N MET A 98 6.06 5.20 1.93
CA MET A 98 7.05 5.18 3.02
C MET A 98 6.96 3.87 3.80
N GLU A 99 5.74 3.43 4.13
CA GLU A 99 5.49 2.17 4.83
C GLU A 99 6.04 0.97 4.04
N ALA A 100 5.74 0.89 2.75
CA ALA A 100 6.22 -0.18 1.88
C ALA A 100 7.77 -0.23 1.83
N ILE A 101 8.42 0.92 1.72
CA ILE A 101 9.89 1.02 1.73
C ILE A 101 10.46 0.54 3.09
N SER A 102 9.83 0.94 4.20
CA SER A 102 10.21 0.52 5.54
C SER A 102 10.11 -1.00 5.71
N GLU A 103 9.01 -1.60 5.27
CA GLU A 103 8.78 -3.05 5.36
C GLU A 103 9.75 -3.86 4.49
N ILE A 104 10.02 -3.41 3.26
CA ILE A 104 11.05 -4.03 2.41
C ILE A 104 12.42 -4.02 3.12
N ARG A 105 12.76 -2.90 3.77
CA ARG A 105 14.01 -2.77 4.53
C ARG A 105 14.02 -3.71 5.74
N ARG A 106 12.90 -3.82 6.46
CA ARG A 106 12.74 -4.74 7.61
C ARG A 106 12.98 -6.19 7.19
N ILE A 107 12.29 -6.66 6.15
CA ILE A 107 12.42 -8.01 5.60
C ILE A 107 13.86 -8.29 5.17
N ARG A 108 14.52 -7.32 4.49
CA ARG A 108 15.93 -7.44 4.10
C ARG A 108 16.83 -7.61 5.31
N ASN A 109 16.64 -6.82 6.36
CA ASN A 109 17.44 -6.89 7.58
C ASN A 109 17.25 -8.23 8.31
N ASP A 110 16.01 -8.71 8.39
CA ASP A 110 15.70 -10.02 8.99
C ASP A 110 16.37 -11.16 8.22
N HIS A 111 16.38 -11.07 6.89
CA HIS A 111 17.05 -12.06 6.05
C HIS A 111 18.57 -12.08 6.27
N ILE A 112 19.20 -10.90 6.38
CA ILE A 112 20.63 -10.78 6.70
C ILE A 112 20.92 -11.34 8.09
N ARG A 113 20.10 -11.00 9.09
CA ARG A 113 20.25 -11.50 10.45
C ARG A 113 20.17 -13.02 10.50
N ASN A 114 19.22 -13.63 9.79
CA ASN A 114 19.10 -15.09 9.74
C ASN A 114 20.28 -15.76 9.02
N LYS A 115 20.77 -15.18 7.91
CA LYS A 115 21.99 -15.66 7.24
C LYS A 115 23.20 -15.64 8.16
N ASN A 116 23.40 -14.55 8.89
CA ASN A 116 24.51 -14.42 9.85
C ASN A 116 24.39 -15.43 10.99
N ARG A 117 23.17 -15.66 11.49
CA ARG A 117 22.91 -16.69 12.51
C ARG A 117 23.31 -18.09 12.03
N ILE A 118 22.88 -18.48 10.83
CA ILE A 118 23.20 -19.80 10.24
C ILE A 118 24.71 -19.94 10.02
N ALA A 119 25.37 -18.91 9.50
CA ALA A 119 26.82 -18.91 9.30
C ALA A 119 27.57 -19.12 10.63
N GLU A 120 27.13 -18.45 11.69
CA GLU A 120 27.75 -18.57 13.01
C GLU A 120 27.50 -19.94 13.66
N GLU A 121 26.28 -20.47 13.54
CA GLU A 121 25.98 -21.84 13.97
C GLU A 121 26.83 -22.88 13.24
N THR A 122 27.06 -22.67 11.94
CA THR A 122 27.88 -23.57 11.11
C THR A 122 29.35 -23.50 11.53
N ARG A 123 29.89 -22.29 11.75
CA ARG A 123 31.26 -22.09 12.28
C ARG A 123 31.45 -22.78 13.62
N ARG A 124 30.49 -22.64 14.54
CA ARG A 124 30.52 -23.32 15.83
C ARG A 124 30.53 -24.84 15.66
N LYS A 125 29.67 -25.40 14.82
CA LYS A 125 29.64 -26.85 14.60
C LYS A 125 30.95 -27.39 14.02
N ILE A 126 31.57 -26.65 13.09
CA ILE A 126 32.90 -26.99 12.55
C ILE A 126 33.96 -26.91 13.64
N SER A 127 33.97 -25.86 14.47
CA SER A 127 34.97 -25.72 15.54
C SER A 127 34.88 -26.79 16.62
N TYR A 128 33.67 -27.32 16.86
CA TYR A 128 33.46 -28.43 17.80
C TYR A 128 33.66 -29.82 17.19
N PHE A 129 33.92 -29.90 15.87
CA PHE A 129 34.17 -31.16 15.19
C PHE A 129 35.61 -31.64 15.51
N LYS A 130 35.75 -32.52 16.49
CA LYS A 130 37.01 -33.22 16.77
C LYS A 130 37.14 -34.42 15.83
N ILE A 131 38.28 -34.53 15.16
CA ILE A 131 38.71 -35.69 14.35
C ILE A 131 39.16 -36.81 15.29
#